data_AF-A0AA43QI32-F1
#
_entry.id   AF-A0AA43QI32-F1
#
_cell.length_a   1.000
_cell.length_b   1.000
_cell.length_c   1.000
_cell.angle_alpha   90.00
_cell.angle_beta   90.00
_cell.angle_gamma   90.00
#
_symmetry.space_group_name_H-M   'P 1'
#
loop_
_entity.id
_entity.type
_entity.pdbx_description
1 polymer ?
#
loop_
_entity_poly.entity_id
_entity_poly.type
_entity_poly.pdbx_seq_one_letter_code
_entity_poly.pdbx_strand_id
1 'polypeptide(L)'
;MDNAFNRERLAVKQHAAQSADLWRKLCIYVVVPAILLASLNAKNLWDEHWEHWEHMPPLEDRVEYPYMNIRTKAFPWGDGDKFARQTLLASHWPPELLYSGLPSLGVTLNTY
;
A
#
# COMPACT_ATOMS: atom_id res chain seq x y z
N MET A 1 -27.62 -29.41 -32.88
CA MET A 1 -26.85 -29.52 -34.13
C MET A 1 -25.40 -29.75 -33.79
N ASP A 2 -24.92 -30.94 -34.12
CA ASP A 2 -23.57 -31.40 -33.81
C ASP A 2 -22.61 -30.98 -34.93
N ASN A 3 -21.96 -29.81 -34.75
CA ASN A 3 -21.07 -29.20 -35.73
C ASN A 3 -19.67 -29.03 -35.10
N ALA A 4 -18.62 -29.03 -35.92
CA ALA A 4 -17.24 -28.89 -35.44
C ALA A 4 -17.04 -27.67 -34.52
N PHE A 5 -17.63 -26.52 -34.87
CA PHE A 5 -17.61 -25.31 -34.07
C PHE A 5 -18.21 -25.47 -32.65
N ASN A 6 -19.32 -26.22 -32.53
CA ASN A 6 -19.95 -26.46 -31.23
C ASN A 6 -19.10 -27.38 -30.34
N ARG A 7 -18.38 -28.34 -30.95
CA ARG A 7 -17.45 -29.24 -30.24
C ARG A 7 -16.22 -28.51 -29.71
N GLU A 8 -15.64 -27.62 -30.51
CA GLU A 8 -14.50 -26.79 -30.08
C GLU A 8 -14.89 -25.88 -28.91
N ARG A 9 -16.06 -25.23 -28.97
CA ARG A 9 -16.56 -24.40 -27.87
C ARG A 9 -16.79 -25.19 -26.59
N LEU A 10 -17.30 -26.41 -26.68
CA LEU A 10 -17.46 -27.29 -25.53
C LEU A 10 -16.11 -27.69 -24.94
N ALA A 11 -15.13 -28.04 -25.78
CA ALA A 11 -13.77 -28.37 -25.35
C ALA A 11 -13.10 -27.18 -24.65
N VAL A 12 -13.23 -25.97 -25.19
CA VAL A 12 -12.73 -24.73 -24.56
C VAL A 12 -13.39 -24.50 -23.20
N LYS A 13 -14.72 -24.68 -23.10
CA LYS A 13 -15.44 -24.54 -21.82
C LYS A 13 -14.97 -25.56 -20.78
N GLN A 14 -14.77 -26.81 -21.17
CA GLN A 14 -14.27 -27.86 -20.28
C GLN A 14 -12.85 -27.58 -19.81
N HIS A 15 -11.96 -27.19 -20.72
CA HIS A 15 -10.58 -26.81 -20.39
C HIS A 15 -10.52 -25.59 -19.46
N ALA A 16 -11.37 -24.59 -19.71
CA ALA A 16 -11.47 -23.40 -18.86
C ALA A 16 -11.96 -23.74 -17.45
N ALA A 17 -12.95 -24.62 -17.31
CA ALA A 17 -13.44 -25.06 -16.00
C ALA A 17 -12.34 -25.77 -15.19
N GLN A 18 -11.59 -26.69 -15.82
CA GLN A 18 -10.48 -27.40 -15.18
C GLN A 18 -9.34 -26.44 -14.79
N SER A 19 -9.01 -25.49 -15.67
CA SER A 19 -7.99 -24.48 -15.39
C SER A 19 -8.41 -23.57 -14.22
N ALA A 20 -9.67 -23.12 -14.19
CA ALA A 20 -10.17 -22.27 -13.12
C ALA A 20 -10.14 -22.98 -11.76
N ASP A 21 -10.50 -24.26 -11.70
CA ASP A 21 -10.43 -25.05 -10.47
C ASP A 21 -8.98 -25.25 -9.97
N LEU A 22 -8.02 -25.43 -10.88
CA LEU A 22 -6.60 -25.50 -10.54
C LEU A 22 -6.13 -24.18 -9.91
N TRP A 23 -6.41 -23.04 -10.55
CA TRP A 23 -6.00 -21.72 -10.05
C TRP A 23 -6.65 -21.37 -8.71
N ARG A 24 -7.92 -21.72 -8.52
CA ARG A 24 -8.60 -21.53 -7.23
C ARG A 24 -7.89 -22.28 -6.10
N LYS A 25 -7.51 -23.54 -6.33
CA LYS A 25 -6.76 -24.34 -5.36
C LYS A 25 -5.39 -23.73 -5.09
N LEU A 26 -4.66 -23.29 -6.12
CA LEU A 26 -3.35 -22.68 -5.96
C LEU A 26 -3.41 -21.40 -5.11
N CYS A 27 -4.37 -20.52 -5.37
CA CYS A 27 -4.56 -19.31 -4.56
C CYS A 27 -4.82 -19.64 -3.08
N ILE A 28 -5.67 -20.62 -2.80
CA ILE A 28 -6.01 -20.95 -1.41
C ILE A 28 -4.87 -21.69 -0.70
N TYR A 29 -4.26 -22.68 -1.36
CA TYR A 29 -3.28 -23.55 -0.71
C TYR A 29 -1.85 -23.06 -0.75
N VAL A 30 -1.49 -22.14 -1.66
CA VAL A 30 -0.13 -21.64 -1.79
C VAL A 30 -0.05 -20.16 -1.45
N VAL A 31 -0.94 -19.32 -2.01
CA VAL A 31 -0.83 -17.87 -1.81
C VAL A 31 -1.16 -17.48 -0.36
N VAL A 32 -2.19 -18.07 0.25
CA VAL A 32 -2.55 -17.78 1.66
C VAL A 32 -1.39 -18.09 2.61
N PRO A 33 -0.78 -19.29 2.64
CA PRO A 33 0.35 -19.56 3.53
C PRO A 33 1.59 -18.73 3.18
N ALA A 34 1.85 -18.45 1.90
CA ALA A 34 2.96 -17.59 1.50
C ALA A 34 2.81 -16.16 2.05
N ILE A 35 1.60 -15.59 1.98
CA ILE A 35 1.31 -14.26 2.55
C ILE A 35 1.46 -14.29 4.07
N LEU A 36 0.96 -15.32 4.75
CA LEU A 36 1.10 -15.44 6.21
C LEU A 36 2.57 -15.44 6.64
N LEU A 37 3.41 -16.23 5.98
CA LEU A 37 4.85 -16.26 6.26
C LEU A 37 5.53 -14.91 5.96
N ALA A 38 5.19 -14.29 4.84
CA ALA A 38 5.72 -12.97 4.48
C ALA A 38 5.28 -11.89 5.48
N SER A 39 4.04 -11.92 5.96
CA SER A 39 3.52 -10.99 6.96
C SER A 39 4.22 -11.15 8.30
N LEU A 40 4.51 -12.39 8.74
CA LEU A 40 5.28 -12.63 9.96
C LEU A 40 6.70 -12.06 9.85
N ASN A 41 7.38 -12.29 8.72
CA ASN A 41 8.70 -11.72 8.49
C ASN A 41 8.66 -10.18 8.46
N ALA A 42 7.70 -9.60 7.75
CA ALA A 42 7.52 -8.15 7.69
C ALA A 42 7.22 -7.55 9.08
N LYS A 43 6.48 -8.27 9.94
CA LYS A 43 6.22 -7.82 11.31
C LYS A 43 7.49 -7.78 12.16
N ASN A 44 8.36 -8.78 12.04
CA ASN A 44 9.64 -8.76 12.75
C ASN A 44 10.52 -7.59 12.28
N LEU A 45 10.64 -7.38 10.97
CA LEU A 45 11.38 -6.24 10.42
C LEU A 45 10.77 -4.89 10.83
N TRP A 46 9.44 -4.83 10.96
CA TRP A 46 8.74 -3.64 11.43
C TRP A 46 9.13 -3.28 12.87
N ASP A 47 9.17 -4.28 13.75
CA ASP A 47 9.55 -4.07 15.16
C ASP A 47 11.01 -3.63 15.27
N GLU A 48 11.93 -4.30 14.56
CA GLU A 48 13.35 -3.90 14.48
C GLU A 48 13.52 -2.48 13.91
N HIS A 49 12.72 -2.09 12.92
CA HIS A 49 12.76 -0.74 12.35
C HIS A 49 12.35 0.31 13.38
N TRP A 50 11.34 0.02 14.21
CA TRP A 50 10.87 0.93 15.24
C TRP A 50 11.89 1.05 16.38
N GLU A 51 12.49 -0.07 16.79
CA GLU A 51 13.60 -0.06 17.76
C GLU A 51 14.78 0.76 17.22
N HIS A 52 15.18 0.58 15.96
CA HIS A 52 16.24 1.39 15.36
C HIS A 52 15.90 2.89 15.34
N TRP A 53 14.63 3.21 15.09
CA TRP A 53 14.15 4.59 15.05
C TRP A 53 14.21 5.28 16.43
N GLU A 54 13.88 4.56 17.50
CA GLU A 54 13.95 5.07 18.89
C GLU A 54 15.39 5.43 19.30
N HIS A 55 16.39 4.76 18.73
CA HIS A 55 17.80 5.02 19.01
C HIS A 55 18.43 6.07 18.07
N MET A 56 17.71 6.57 17.06
CA MET A 56 18.24 7.62 16.19
C MET A 56 18.20 8.99 16.87
N PRO A 57 19.15 9.89 16.57
CA PRO A 57 19.06 11.27 17.01
C PRO A 57 17.78 11.93 16.46
N PRO A 58 17.22 12.92 17.19
CA PRO A 58 16.06 13.68 16.73
C PRO A 58 16.35 14.30 15.36
N LEU A 59 15.29 14.48 14.56
CA LEU A 59 15.44 14.89 13.15
C LEU A 59 16.19 16.22 12.98
N GLU A 60 16.10 17.12 13.95
CA GLU A 60 16.76 18.43 13.95
C GLU A 60 18.30 18.32 14.01
N ASP A 61 18.83 17.24 14.60
CA ASP A 61 20.26 17.01 14.75
C ASP A 61 20.86 16.25 13.55
N ARG A 62 20.04 15.87 12.56
CA ARG A 62 20.48 15.12 11.37
C ARG A 62 21.02 16.09 10.32
N VAL A 63 22.24 15.82 9.84
CA VAL A 63 22.90 16.66 8.83
C VAL A 63 22.10 16.67 7.53
N GLU A 64 21.51 17.81 7.20
CA GLU A 64 20.87 18.04 5.91
C GLU A 64 21.93 18.43 4.87
N TYR A 65 22.02 17.65 3.80
CA TYR A 65 22.93 17.95 2.71
C TYR A 65 22.32 18.94 1.71
N PRO A 66 23.12 19.76 1.00
CA PRO A 66 22.61 20.79 0.08
C PRO A 66 21.76 20.27 -1.09
N TYR A 67 21.85 18.97 -1.38
CA TYR A 67 21.05 18.29 -2.41
C TYR A 67 19.76 17.68 -1.88
N MET A 68 19.58 17.63 -0.57
CA MET A 68 18.40 17.10 0.10
C MET A 68 17.34 18.20 0.23
N ASN A 69 16.05 17.84 0.13
CA ASN A 69 14.93 18.77 0.29
C ASN A 69 14.96 20.04 -0.59
N ILE A 70 15.63 20.02 -1.75
CA ILE A 70 15.63 21.16 -2.68
C ILE A 70 14.19 21.45 -3.16
N ARG A 71 13.78 22.72 -3.07
CA ARG A 71 12.52 23.24 -3.62
C ARG A 71 12.79 24.44 -4.52
N THR A 72 12.40 24.34 -5.80
CA THR A 72 12.45 25.46 -6.75
C THR A 72 11.11 26.20 -6.88
N LYS A 73 10.00 25.51 -6.54
CA LYS A 73 8.64 26.04 -6.48
C LYS A 73 7.90 25.37 -5.33
N ALA A 74 7.05 26.12 -4.64
CA ALA A 74 6.16 25.58 -3.61
C ALA A 74 5.14 24.59 -4.19
N PHE A 75 4.78 23.56 -3.42
CA PHE A 75 3.73 22.61 -3.79
C PHE A 75 2.34 23.26 -3.75
N PRO A 76 1.39 22.80 -4.57
CA PRO A 76 0.04 23.37 -4.64
C PRO A 76 -0.91 22.87 -3.54
N TRP A 77 -0.42 22.23 -2.48
CA TRP A 77 -1.22 21.70 -1.35
C TRP A 77 -0.49 21.92 -0.01
N GLY A 78 -1.27 21.99 1.08
CA GLY A 78 -0.74 22.18 2.44
C GLY A 78 0.04 23.49 2.60
N ASP A 79 1.13 23.44 3.36
CA ASP A 79 2.02 24.59 3.66
C ASP A 79 3.01 24.92 2.50
N GLY A 80 2.90 24.23 1.36
CA GLY A 80 3.75 24.45 0.19
C GLY A 80 5.18 23.90 0.26
N ASP A 81 5.66 23.48 1.44
CA ASP A 81 7.03 23.00 1.65
C ASP A 81 7.14 21.47 1.76
N LYS A 82 6.17 20.85 2.45
CA LYS A 82 6.13 19.42 2.72
C LYS A 82 5.58 18.65 1.50
N PHE A 83 6.27 17.58 1.10
CA PHE A 83 5.65 16.62 0.16
C PHE A 83 4.40 16.03 0.82
N ALA A 84 3.36 15.66 0.05
CA ALA A 84 2.06 15.27 0.60
C ALA A 84 2.12 14.20 1.71
N ARG A 85 3.13 13.31 1.66
CA ARG A 85 3.39 12.29 2.69
C ARG A 85 4.14 12.84 3.92
N GLN A 86 5.03 13.82 3.75
CA GLN A 86 5.78 14.44 4.86
C GLN A 86 4.89 15.28 5.77
N THR A 87 3.79 15.84 5.26
CA THR A 87 2.77 16.48 6.12
C THR A 87 2.21 15.53 7.17
N LEU A 88 2.16 14.22 6.88
CA LEU A 88 1.67 13.17 7.78
C LEU A 88 2.75 12.63 8.73
N LEU A 89 4.03 12.73 8.36
CA LEU A 89 5.15 12.20 9.15
C LEU A 89 5.79 13.26 10.07
N ALA A 90 5.64 14.55 9.74
CA ALA A 90 6.27 15.65 10.49
C ALA A 90 5.49 16.07 11.75
N SER A 91 4.24 15.65 11.92
CA SER A 91 3.44 15.95 13.13
C SER A 91 3.50 14.75 14.11
N HIS A 92 4.53 14.72 14.96
CA HIS A 92 4.51 14.07 16.28
C HIS A 92 3.83 12.67 16.39
N TRP A 93 4.26 11.65 15.65
CA TRP A 93 3.46 10.42 15.58
C TRP A 93 3.92 9.21 16.40
N PRO A 94 3.19 8.85 17.49
CA PRO A 94 3.06 7.48 17.95
C PRO A 94 2.04 6.69 17.09
N PRO A 95 2.18 5.35 16.96
CA PRO A 95 1.42 4.52 16.01
C PRO A 95 -0.12 4.53 16.17
N GLU A 96 -0.67 5.10 17.25
CA GLU A 96 -2.11 5.05 17.57
C GLU A 96 -3.02 5.85 16.63
N LEU A 97 -2.51 6.93 16.02
CA LEU A 97 -3.38 7.85 15.28
C LEU A 97 -3.53 7.47 13.79
N LEU A 98 -2.89 6.40 13.28
CA LEU A 98 -2.92 6.03 11.84
C LEU A 98 -4.30 5.56 11.40
N TYR A 99 -5.16 5.26 12.37
CA TYR A 99 -6.54 4.86 12.19
C TYR A 99 -7.57 5.99 12.41
N SER A 100 -7.18 7.17 12.89
CA SER A 100 -8.12 8.27 13.18
C SER A 100 -8.17 9.37 12.10
N GLY A 101 -7.34 9.27 11.05
CA GLY A 101 -7.08 10.36 10.11
C GLY A 101 -7.64 10.20 8.68
N LEU A 102 -8.64 9.34 8.43
CA LEU A 102 -9.41 9.48 7.19
C LEU A 102 -10.28 10.74 7.34
N PRO A 103 -10.06 11.82 6.57
CA PRO A 103 -11.04 12.89 6.52
C PRO A 103 -12.33 12.24 6.02
N SER A 104 -13.36 12.24 6.86
CA SER A 104 -14.72 12.02 6.41
C SER A 104 -14.95 12.93 5.21
N LEU A 105 -15.51 12.39 4.14
CA LEU A 105 -15.93 13.11 2.94
C LEU A 105 -16.93 14.22 3.33
N GLY A 106 -16.41 15.35 3.79
CA GLY A 106 -17.14 16.57 4.08
C GLY A 106 -17.02 17.49 2.87
N VAL A 107 -17.79 17.18 1.83
CA VAL A 107 -18.10 18.14 0.76
C VAL A 107 -18.89 19.27 1.40
N THR A 108 -18.23 20.36 1.81
CA THR A 108 -18.90 21.62 2.10
C THR A 108 -19.11 22.34 0.78
N LEU A 109 -20.30 22.14 0.19
CA LEU A 109 -20.86 23.07 -0.78
C LEU A 109 -20.98 24.43 -0.11
N ASN A 110 -20.08 25.36 -0.44
CA ASN A 110 -20.37 26.78 -0.29
C ASN A 110 -20.95 27.28 -1.61
N THR A 111 -22.27 27.34 -1.64
CA THR A 111 -23.07 28.18 -2.52
C THR A 111 -22.67 29.64 -2.33
N TYR A 112 -22.69 30.43 -3.40
CA TYR A 112 -22.88 31.89 -3.31
C TYR A 112 -24.24 32.21 -2.69
#